data_AF-A0A971EHV2-F1
#
_entry.id   AF-A0A971EHV2-F1
#
_cell.length_a   1.000
_cell.length_b   1.000
_cell.length_c   1.000
_cell.angle_alpha   90.00
_cell.angle_beta   90.00
_cell.angle_gamma   90.00
#
_symmetry.space_group_name_H-M   'P 1'
#
loop_
_entity.id
_entity.type
_entity.pdbx_description
1 polymer ?
#
loop_
_entity_poly.entity_id
_entity_poly.type
_entity_poly.pdbx_seq_one_letter_code
_entity_poly.pdbx_strand_id
1 'polypeptide(L)'
;MGSLEEYLNLDLRTSSGLRPQDLDAFLQGAPLSGLGSAFIQAERRYGVNARYLCAHAVLESGWGTSRIARDKYNLFGFGAYDKNPYKYARSFDSFEQCIDVVAEYIARHYLNPNGKYYNGPTLPAMNKNYATDPNWARKIAQLMTQITEKASSQPGKEVPPSGDEQATEVPPEKQVSAQHARRRPQEAKTRRHKMFHLFGLKRR
;
A
#
# COMPACT_ATOMS: atom_id res chain seq x y z
N MET A 1 -15.03 -14.55 8.95
CA MET A 1 -14.87 -13.28 8.20
C MET A 1 -14.37 -12.23 9.17
N GLY A 2 -13.37 -11.42 8.77
CA GLY A 2 -12.80 -10.42 9.68
C GLY A 2 -13.77 -9.28 9.93
N SER A 3 -14.00 -8.94 11.21
CA SER A 3 -14.93 -7.87 11.60
C SER A 3 -14.30 -6.48 11.47
N LEU A 4 -15.12 -5.42 11.46
CA LEU A 4 -14.63 -4.04 11.47
C LEU A 4 -13.70 -3.78 12.67
N GLU A 5 -14.08 -4.25 13.85
CA GLU A 5 -13.30 -4.09 15.08
C GLU A 5 -11.99 -4.88 15.04
N GLU A 6 -12.00 -6.05 14.40
CA GLU A 6 -10.78 -6.82 14.15
C GLU A 6 -9.81 -6.04 13.27
N TYR A 7 -10.27 -5.46 12.15
CA TYR A 7 -9.38 -4.70 11.26
C TYR A 7 -8.93 -3.35 11.83
N LEU A 8 -9.73 -2.72 12.69
CA LEU A 8 -9.27 -1.55 13.44
C LEU A 8 -8.08 -1.88 14.35
N ASN A 9 -8.11 -3.05 14.98
CA ASN A 9 -7.10 -3.44 15.97
C ASN A 9 -6.04 -4.40 15.42
N LEU A 10 -6.09 -4.73 14.13
CA LEU A 10 -5.10 -5.57 13.46
C LEU A 10 -3.70 -4.92 13.54
N ASP A 11 -2.70 -5.72 13.89
CA ASP A 11 -1.30 -5.34 13.71
C ASP A 11 -0.98 -5.32 12.21
N LEU A 12 -0.82 -4.12 11.65
CA LEU A 12 -0.59 -3.89 10.22
C LEU A 12 0.74 -4.45 9.69
N ARG A 13 1.57 -5.04 10.57
CA ARG A 13 2.81 -5.73 10.21
C ARG A 13 2.61 -7.23 9.95
N THR A 14 1.43 -7.76 10.28
CA THR A 14 1.10 -9.17 10.03
C THR A 14 0.76 -9.38 8.55
N SER A 15 1.15 -10.52 7.99
CA SER A 15 0.80 -10.86 6.61
C SER A 15 -0.73 -10.94 6.45
N SER A 16 -1.22 -10.48 5.31
CA SER A 16 -2.64 -10.51 4.98
C SER A 16 -3.17 -11.92 4.71
N GLY A 17 -2.29 -12.86 4.36
CA GLY A 17 -2.66 -14.21 3.91
C GLY A 17 -3.37 -14.27 2.56
N LEU A 18 -3.40 -13.15 1.82
CA LEU A 18 -4.09 -13.05 0.53
C LEU A 18 -3.17 -13.45 -0.62
N ARG A 19 -3.77 -13.93 -1.71
CA ARG A 19 -3.13 -14.09 -3.02
C ARG A 19 -3.35 -12.82 -3.85
N PRO A 20 -2.51 -12.55 -4.87
CA PRO A 20 -2.74 -11.45 -5.80
C PRO A 20 -4.16 -11.41 -6.38
N GLN A 21 -4.70 -12.58 -6.74
CA GLN A 21 -6.03 -12.72 -7.34
C GLN A 21 -7.16 -12.29 -6.40
N ASP A 22 -6.97 -12.42 -5.09
CA ASP A 22 -7.98 -12.01 -4.11
C ASP A 22 -8.10 -10.48 -4.09
N LEU A 23 -6.98 -9.76 -4.25
CA LEU A 23 -6.96 -8.30 -4.40
C LEU A 23 -7.43 -7.87 -5.78
N ASP A 24 -7.03 -8.55 -6.85
CA ASP A 24 -7.49 -8.24 -8.21
C ASP A 24 -9.01 -8.40 -8.36
N ALA A 25 -9.59 -9.41 -7.72
CA ALA A 25 -11.05 -9.58 -7.68
C ALA A 25 -11.76 -8.39 -7.00
N PHE A 26 -11.15 -7.79 -5.98
CA PHE A 26 -11.67 -6.58 -5.33
C PHE A 26 -11.49 -5.34 -6.19
N LEU A 27 -10.39 -5.24 -6.93
CA LEU A 27 -10.05 -4.10 -7.77
C LEU A 27 -10.65 -4.15 -9.18
N GLN A 28 -11.38 -5.23 -9.51
CA GLN A 28 -11.94 -5.45 -10.83
C GLN A 28 -12.78 -4.26 -11.31
N GLY A 29 -12.48 -3.77 -12.52
CA GLY A 29 -13.19 -2.64 -13.14
C GLY A 29 -12.73 -1.25 -12.68
N ALA A 30 -11.81 -1.16 -11.71
CA ALA A 30 -11.14 0.08 -11.36
C ALA A 30 -9.82 0.25 -12.14
N PRO A 31 -9.30 1.49 -12.30
CA PRO A 31 -7.94 1.74 -12.76
C PRO A 31 -6.83 0.98 -12.00
N LEU A 32 -7.11 0.48 -10.79
CA LEU A 32 -6.18 -0.31 -9.98
C LEU A 32 -6.22 -1.83 -10.32
N SER A 33 -7.09 -2.27 -11.21
CA SER A 33 -7.23 -3.69 -11.58
C SER A 33 -5.90 -4.26 -12.08
N GLY A 34 -5.50 -5.44 -11.60
CA GLY A 34 -4.23 -6.10 -11.95
C GLY A 34 -3.06 -5.75 -11.02
N LEU A 35 -3.23 -4.81 -10.07
CA LEU A 35 -2.18 -4.42 -9.12
C LEU A 35 -2.07 -5.35 -7.91
N GLY A 36 -2.86 -6.42 -7.81
CA GLY A 36 -2.82 -7.36 -6.69
C GLY A 36 -1.41 -7.89 -6.40
N SER A 37 -0.66 -8.21 -7.45
CA SER A 37 0.73 -8.67 -7.33
C SER A 37 1.67 -7.60 -6.76
N ALA A 38 1.43 -6.32 -7.06
CA ALA A 38 2.25 -5.21 -6.54
C ALA A 38 2.07 -5.04 -5.03
N PHE A 39 0.83 -5.11 -4.53
CA PHE A 39 0.54 -5.06 -3.10
C PHE A 39 1.13 -6.25 -2.34
N ILE A 40 1.01 -7.46 -2.87
CA ILE A 40 1.60 -8.66 -2.24
C ILE A 40 3.13 -8.60 -2.23
N GLN A 41 3.76 -8.11 -3.30
CA GLN A 41 5.21 -7.93 -3.32
C GLN A 41 5.67 -6.88 -2.30
N ALA A 42 4.93 -5.77 -2.17
CA ALA A 42 5.22 -4.76 -1.15
C ALA A 42 5.08 -5.31 0.28
N GLU A 43 4.08 -6.16 0.54
CA GLU A 43 3.96 -6.87 1.82
C GLU A 43 5.18 -7.75 2.09
N ARG A 44 5.60 -8.55 1.11
CA ARG A 44 6.77 -9.43 1.25
C ARG A 44 8.07 -8.65 1.49
N ARG A 45 8.25 -7.51 0.82
CA ARG A 45 9.46 -6.69 0.93
C ARG A 45 9.53 -5.92 2.25
N TYR A 46 8.42 -5.36 2.70
CA TYR A 46 8.43 -4.36 3.79
C TYR A 46 7.66 -4.77 5.04
N GLY A 47 7.02 -5.95 5.03
CA GLY A 47 6.20 -6.42 6.15
C GLY A 47 4.99 -5.53 6.40
N VAL A 48 4.41 -4.91 5.35
CA VAL A 48 3.20 -4.09 5.46
C VAL A 48 2.02 -4.88 4.92
N ASN A 49 0.99 -5.10 5.73
CA ASN A 49 -0.19 -5.88 5.36
C ASN A 49 -0.81 -5.41 4.03
N ALA A 50 -0.87 -6.28 3.03
CA ALA A 50 -1.30 -5.96 1.67
C ALA A 50 -2.78 -5.58 1.59
N ARG A 51 -3.63 -6.18 2.43
CA ARG A 51 -5.06 -5.84 2.54
C ARG A 51 -5.21 -4.38 2.97
N TYR A 52 -4.47 -3.97 3.98
CA TYR A 52 -4.40 -2.59 4.43
C TYR A 52 -3.87 -1.65 3.33
N LEU A 53 -2.74 -2.01 2.71
CA LEU A 53 -2.11 -1.16 1.70
C LEU A 53 -3.01 -0.94 0.47
N CYS A 54 -3.73 -1.98 0.05
CA CYS A 54 -4.74 -1.90 -1.01
C CYS A 54 -5.94 -1.02 -0.61
N ALA A 55 -6.53 -1.24 0.57
CA ALA A 55 -7.62 -0.41 1.10
C ALA A 55 -7.21 1.07 1.18
N HIS A 56 -5.97 1.33 1.59
CA HIS A 56 -5.40 2.65 1.68
C HIS A 56 -5.23 3.33 0.31
N ALA A 57 -4.67 2.62 -0.66
CA ALA A 57 -4.56 3.12 -2.03
C ALA A 57 -5.96 3.44 -2.61
N VAL A 58 -6.95 2.55 -2.41
CA VAL A 58 -8.32 2.76 -2.90
C VAL A 58 -8.96 4.00 -2.28
N LEU A 59 -8.82 4.18 -0.96
CA LEU A 59 -9.39 5.33 -0.27
C LEU A 59 -8.80 6.66 -0.78
N GLU A 60 -7.48 6.78 -0.79
CA GLU A 60 -6.79 8.05 -1.07
C GLU A 60 -6.83 8.43 -2.55
N SER A 61 -6.90 7.45 -3.45
CA SER A 61 -6.97 7.69 -4.89
C SER A 61 -8.39 7.80 -5.43
N GLY A 62 -9.42 7.53 -4.62
CA GLY A 62 -10.79 7.36 -5.09
C GLY A 62 -10.88 6.24 -6.13
N TRP A 63 -10.42 5.04 -5.79
CA TRP A 63 -10.33 3.90 -6.72
C TRP A 63 -9.46 4.18 -7.95
N GLY A 64 -8.44 5.03 -7.83
CA GLY A 64 -7.54 5.40 -8.93
C GLY A 64 -8.06 6.47 -9.87
N THR A 65 -9.28 6.99 -9.62
CA THR A 65 -9.91 7.96 -10.52
C THR A 65 -9.50 9.40 -10.24
N SER A 66 -8.85 9.65 -9.11
CA SER A 66 -8.37 10.99 -8.77
C SER A 66 -7.46 11.57 -9.85
N ARG A 67 -7.49 12.90 -9.98
CA ARG A 67 -6.58 13.59 -10.90
C ARG A 67 -5.11 13.34 -10.56
N ILE A 68 -4.76 13.29 -9.26
CA ILE A 68 -3.39 12.99 -8.82
C ILE A 68 -3.00 11.54 -9.16
N ALA A 69 -3.90 10.56 -8.97
CA ALA A 69 -3.62 9.19 -9.37
C ALA A 69 -3.42 9.07 -10.88
N ARG A 70 -4.34 9.63 -11.68
CA ARG A 70 -4.29 9.51 -13.15
C ARG A 70 -3.11 10.24 -13.77
N ASP A 71 -2.85 11.48 -13.37
CA ASP A 71 -1.84 12.31 -14.03
C ASP A 71 -0.42 12.04 -13.50
N LYS A 72 -0.28 11.46 -12.30
CA LYS A 72 1.01 11.35 -11.58
C LYS A 72 1.33 9.95 -11.08
N TYR A 73 0.49 8.97 -11.39
CA TYR A 73 0.56 7.60 -10.87
C TYR A 73 0.65 7.56 -9.33
N ASN A 74 0.06 8.55 -8.64
CA ASN A 74 0.19 8.70 -7.19
C ASN A 74 -1.11 8.32 -6.49
N LEU A 75 -1.16 7.09 -5.95
CA LEU A 75 -2.35 6.51 -5.33
C LEU A 75 -2.62 6.99 -3.90
N PHE A 76 -1.65 7.62 -3.25
CA PHE A 76 -1.72 7.94 -1.82
C PHE A 76 -1.73 9.45 -1.54
N GLY A 77 -1.70 10.29 -2.58
CA GLY A 77 -1.48 11.73 -2.41
C GLY A 77 -0.09 12.06 -1.86
N PHE A 78 0.89 11.17 -2.06
CA PHE A 78 2.22 11.28 -1.45
C PHE A 78 2.94 12.57 -1.86
N GLY A 79 3.35 13.38 -0.87
CA GLY A 79 3.98 14.68 -1.10
C GLY A 79 3.03 15.82 -1.48
N ALA A 80 1.70 15.60 -1.46
CA ALA A 80 0.75 16.67 -1.69
C ALA A 80 0.66 17.61 -0.47
N TYR A 81 0.99 18.90 -0.64
CA TYR A 81 1.01 19.90 0.43
C TYR A 81 -0.05 21.00 0.23
N ASP A 82 -0.57 21.50 1.36
CA ASP A 82 -1.76 22.35 1.53
C ASP A 82 -2.05 23.38 0.42
N LYS A 83 -1.08 24.24 0.08
CA LYS A 83 -1.36 25.39 -0.81
C LYS A 83 -1.64 24.99 -2.25
N ASN A 84 -1.10 23.86 -2.70
CA ASN A 84 -1.35 23.34 -4.04
C ASN A 84 -1.05 21.84 -4.09
N PRO A 85 -1.99 21.00 -3.61
CA PRO A 85 -1.78 19.56 -3.44
C PRO A 85 -1.30 18.89 -4.72
N TYR A 86 -1.91 19.24 -5.87
CA TYR A 86 -1.52 18.70 -7.17
C TYR A 86 -0.09 19.08 -7.57
N LYS A 87 0.31 20.35 -7.42
CA LYS A 87 1.66 20.81 -7.80
C LYS A 87 2.75 20.08 -7.01
N TYR A 88 2.52 19.82 -5.74
CA TYR A 88 3.53 19.21 -4.86
C TYR A 88 3.49 17.69 -4.83
N ALA A 89 2.35 17.08 -5.18
CA ALA A 89 2.23 15.64 -5.27
C ALA A 89 3.35 15.06 -6.14
N ARG A 90 4.08 14.10 -5.55
CA ARG A 90 5.14 13.38 -6.24
C ARG A 90 4.55 12.68 -7.46
N SER A 91 5.25 12.77 -8.58
CA SER A 91 5.00 11.92 -9.73
C SER A 91 5.81 10.64 -9.61
N PHE A 92 5.18 9.53 -9.99
CA PHE A 92 5.78 8.22 -10.13
C PHE A 92 5.70 7.78 -11.59
N ASP A 93 6.52 6.81 -11.96
CA ASP A 93 6.54 6.24 -13.32
C ASP A 93 5.40 5.24 -13.53
N SER A 94 4.91 4.61 -12.44
CA SER A 94 3.80 3.67 -12.47
C SER A 94 3.12 3.55 -11.11
N PHE A 95 1.94 2.90 -11.08
CA PHE A 95 1.25 2.61 -9.83
C PHE A 95 2.04 1.64 -8.94
N GLU A 96 2.72 0.66 -9.53
CA GLU A 96 3.58 -0.29 -8.82
C GLU A 96 4.74 0.42 -8.12
N GLN A 97 5.39 1.39 -8.80
CA GLN A 97 6.45 2.20 -8.18
C GLN A 97 5.89 3.03 -7.01
N CYS A 98 4.69 3.60 -7.16
CA CYS A 98 4.03 4.33 -6.07
C CYS A 98 3.74 3.43 -4.86
N ILE A 99 3.17 2.24 -5.09
CA ILE A 99 2.88 1.24 -4.05
C ILE A 99 4.16 0.86 -3.32
N ASP A 100 5.24 0.57 -4.04
CA ASP A 100 6.50 0.14 -3.46
C ASP A 100 7.12 1.22 -2.55
N VAL A 101 7.24 2.45 -3.06
CA VAL A 101 7.82 3.57 -2.31
C VAL A 101 6.99 3.93 -1.08
N VAL A 102 5.66 3.94 -1.21
CA VAL A 102 4.79 4.30 -0.08
C VAL A 102 4.75 3.19 0.96
N ALA A 103 4.80 1.91 0.56
CA ALA A 103 4.92 0.80 1.50
C ALA A 103 6.21 0.89 2.33
N GLU A 104 7.35 1.14 1.69
CA GLU A 104 8.62 1.35 2.39
C GLU A 104 8.53 2.52 3.38
N TYR A 105 7.93 3.64 2.96
CA TYR A 105 7.75 4.82 3.81
C TYR A 105 6.86 4.52 5.03
N ILE A 106 5.74 3.81 4.84
CA ILE A 106 4.84 3.39 5.92
C ILE A 106 5.57 2.47 6.90
N ALA A 107 6.28 1.45 6.39
CA ALA A 107 7.06 0.54 7.21
C ALA A 107 8.08 1.29 8.07
N ARG A 108 8.86 2.18 7.44
CA ARG A 108 9.94 2.92 8.10
C ARG A 108 9.45 3.93 9.13
N HIS A 109 8.37 4.65 8.85
CA HIS A 109 8.00 5.82 9.65
C HIS A 109 6.78 5.64 10.54
N TYR A 110 5.84 4.77 10.16
CA TYR A 110 4.59 4.57 10.90
C TYR A 110 4.52 3.24 11.65
N LEU A 111 5.13 2.17 11.13
CA LEU A 111 5.02 0.83 11.72
C LEU A 111 6.29 0.36 12.45
N ASN A 112 7.44 0.97 12.19
CA ASN A 112 8.66 0.73 12.95
C ASN A 112 8.59 1.44 14.32
N PRO A 113 8.85 0.77 15.46
CA PRO A 113 8.89 1.39 16.78
C PRO A 113 9.83 2.61 16.93
N ASN A 114 10.90 2.66 16.14
CA ASN A 114 11.85 3.78 16.07
C ASN A 114 11.46 4.82 14.99
N GLY A 115 10.33 4.62 14.31
CA GLY A 115 9.83 5.49 13.25
C GLY A 115 9.29 6.81 13.80
N LYS A 116 9.56 7.89 13.07
CA LYS A 116 9.19 9.27 13.45
C LYS A 116 7.71 9.46 13.82
N TYR A 117 6.80 8.68 13.24
CA TYR A 117 5.35 8.82 13.43
C TYR A 117 4.72 7.64 14.18
N TYR A 118 5.53 6.72 14.70
CA TYR A 118 5.05 5.51 15.36
C TYR A 118 4.23 5.81 16.61
N ASN A 119 3.05 5.20 16.70
CA ASN A 119 2.17 5.25 17.87
C ASN A 119 1.61 3.87 18.24
N GLY A 120 2.16 2.81 17.65
CA GLY A 120 1.59 1.47 17.61
C GLY A 120 1.27 1.02 16.17
N PRO A 121 1.12 -0.28 15.93
CA PRO A 121 1.01 -0.84 14.58
C PRO A 121 -0.43 -0.94 14.05
N THR A 122 -1.42 -0.31 14.70
CA THR A 122 -2.85 -0.41 14.33
C THR A 122 -3.33 0.81 13.55
N LEU A 123 -4.49 0.71 12.90
CA LEU A 123 -5.08 1.82 12.14
C LEU A 123 -5.34 3.08 13.02
N PRO A 124 -5.96 2.98 14.22
CA PRO A 124 -6.13 4.13 15.10
C PRO A 124 -4.81 4.76 15.54
N ALA A 125 -3.78 3.94 15.80
CA ALA A 125 -2.46 4.44 16.17
C ALA A 125 -1.82 5.24 15.02
N MET A 126 -1.85 4.68 13.81
CA MET A 126 -1.35 5.36 12.60
C MET A 126 -2.12 6.67 12.33
N ASN A 127 -3.44 6.67 12.52
CA ASN A 127 -4.29 7.83 12.23
C ASN A 127 -3.86 9.10 12.99
N LYS A 128 -3.30 8.96 14.20
CA LYS A 128 -2.84 10.10 15.03
C LYS A 128 -1.90 11.06 14.29
N ASN A 129 -1.07 10.53 13.37
CA ASN A 129 -0.13 11.31 12.58
C ASN A 129 -0.43 11.29 11.08
N TYR A 130 -1.19 10.31 10.57
CA TYR A 130 -1.39 10.16 9.13
C TYR A 130 -2.40 11.15 8.56
N ALA A 131 -3.59 11.22 9.15
CA ALA A 131 -4.70 12.03 8.68
C ALA A 131 -5.31 12.86 9.82
N THR A 132 -5.96 13.97 9.47
CA THR A 132 -6.74 14.74 10.44
C THR A 132 -8.17 14.22 10.60
N ASP A 133 -8.66 13.41 9.66
CA ASP A 133 -9.98 12.83 9.75
C ASP A 133 -10.01 11.74 10.83
N PRO A 134 -10.78 11.91 11.93
CA PRO A 134 -10.89 10.89 12.95
C PRO A 134 -11.47 9.57 12.41
N ASN A 135 -12.21 9.60 11.30
CA ASN A 135 -12.84 8.43 10.68
C ASN A 135 -11.94 7.69 9.68
N TRP A 136 -10.73 8.19 9.38
CA TRP A 136 -9.83 7.57 8.40
C TRP A 136 -9.59 6.09 8.70
N ALA A 137 -9.26 5.74 9.95
CA ALA A 137 -9.04 4.36 10.38
C ALA A 137 -10.26 3.47 10.11
N ARG A 138 -11.46 3.97 10.42
CA ARG A 138 -12.72 3.25 10.20
C ARG A 138 -13.00 3.03 8.73
N LYS A 139 -12.77 4.02 7.87
CA LYS A 139 -12.95 3.91 6.41
C LYS A 139 -12.01 2.87 5.81
N ILE A 140 -10.74 2.85 6.23
CA ILE A 140 -9.78 1.83 5.81
C ILE A 140 -10.23 0.45 6.27
N ALA A 141 -10.60 0.28 7.55
CA ALA A 141 -11.07 -1.00 8.07
C ALA A 141 -12.32 -1.51 7.34
N GLN A 142 -13.25 -0.62 6.96
CA GLN A 142 -14.42 -0.96 6.13
C GLN A 142 -14.04 -1.48 4.73
N LEU A 143 -13.02 -0.90 4.10
CA LEU A 143 -12.50 -1.40 2.83
C LEU A 143 -11.79 -2.75 3.01
N MET A 144 -11.06 -2.94 4.11
CA MET A 144 -10.45 -4.23 4.45
C MET A 144 -11.50 -5.34 4.63
N THR A 145 -12.65 -5.04 5.26
CA THR A 145 -13.78 -5.97 5.35
C THR A 145 -14.30 -6.35 3.95
N GLN A 146 -14.51 -5.37 3.07
CA GLN A 146 -14.98 -5.63 1.69
C GLN A 146 -13.99 -6.48 0.87
N ILE A 147 -12.67 -6.26 1.03
CA ILE A 147 -11.65 -7.10 0.40
C ILE A 147 -11.82 -8.56 0.84
N THR A 148 -11.99 -8.79 2.14
CA THR A 148 -12.14 -10.14 2.70
C THR A 148 -13.44 -10.81 2.26
N GLU A 149 -14.55 -10.06 2.21
CA GLU A 149 -15.83 -10.57 1.71
C GLU A 149 -15.74 -10.97 0.23
N LYS A 150 -15.10 -10.12 -0.59
CA LYS A 150 -14.91 -10.38 -2.02
C LYS A 150 -14.01 -11.59 -2.26
N ALA A 151 -12.91 -11.72 -1.52
CA ALA A 151 -12.01 -12.87 -1.58
C ALA A 151 -12.72 -14.17 -1.16
N SER A 152 -13.51 -14.13 -0.09
CA SER A 152 -14.23 -15.31 0.42
C SER A 152 -15.36 -15.76 -0.51
N SER A 153 -15.94 -14.84 -1.29
CA SER A 153 -17.02 -15.10 -2.24
C SER A 153 -16.54 -15.69 -3.57
N GLN A 154 -15.23 -15.98 -3.71
CA GLN A 154 -14.64 -16.59 -4.90
C GLN A 154 -13.87 -17.88 -4.54
N PRO A 155 -14.51 -18.90 -3.94
CA PRO A 155 -13.85 -20.19 -3.77
C PRO A 155 -13.70 -20.87 -5.14
N GLY A 156 -12.45 -21.11 -5.56
CA GLY A 156 -12.15 -21.97 -6.70
C GLY A 156 -12.20 -21.30 -8.09
N LYS A 157 -11.07 -20.72 -8.50
CA LYS A 157 -10.47 -21.21 -9.74
C LYS A 157 -9.24 -22.00 -9.32
N GLU A 158 -9.39 -23.33 -9.27
CA GLU A 158 -8.25 -24.22 -9.25
C GLU A 158 -7.35 -23.81 -10.42
N VAL A 159 -6.14 -23.35 -10.09
CA VAL A 159 -5.05 -23.43 -11.05
C VAL A 159 -4.68 -24.91 -11.03
N PRO A 160 -4.82 -25.66 -12.14
CA PRO A 160 -4.31 -27.04 -12.16
C PRO A 160 -2.83 -27.00 -11.78
N PRO A 161 -2.32 -27.98 -11.02
CA PRO A 161 -0.90 -28.06 -10.75
C PRO A 161 -0.20 -28.08 -12.11
N SER A 162 0.57 -27.04 -12.39
CA SER A 162 1.53 -27.05 -13.48
C SER A 162 2.59 -28.08 -13.11
N GLY A 163 2.32 -29.34 -13.49
CA GLY A 163 3.37 -30.31 -13.75
C GLY A 163 4.29 -29.67 -14.79
N ASP A 164 5.48 -29.30 -14.34
CA ASP A 164 6.66 -30.10 -14.62
C ASP A 164 7.84 -29.45 -13.89
N GLU A 165 8.35 -30.16 -12.89
CA GLU A 165 9.76 -30.05 -12.52
C GLU A 165 10.59 -30.36 -13.76
N GLN A 166 11.21 -29.35 -14.35
CA GLN A 166 12.46 -29.53 -15.07
C GLN A 166 13.49 -28.61 -14.45
N ALA A 167 14.30 -29.21 -13.58
CA ALA A 167 15.57 -28.68 -13.16
C ALA A 167 16.40 -28.36 -14.41
N THR A 168 16.67 -27.08 -14.64
CA THR A 168 17.77 -26.66 -15.49
C THR A 168 18.87 -26.11 -14.59
N GLU A 169 20.00 -26.79 -14.67
CA GLU A 169 21.28 -26.54 -14.00
C GLU A 169 21.71 -25.07 -14.12
N VAL A 170 22.04 -24.44 -12.99
CA VAL A 170 22.65 -23.10 -12.94
C VAL A 170 24.17 -23.26 -12.86
N PRO A 171 24.97 -22.74 -13.81
CA PRO A 171 26.44 -22.76 -13.73
C PRO A 171 26.98 -21.75 -12.70
N PRO A 172 28.21 -21.94 -12.18
CA PRO A 172 28.67 -21.28 -10.96
C PRO A 172 29.00 -19.78 -11.13
N GLU A 173 28.74 -19.05 -10.06
CA GLU A 173 28.97 -17.62 -9.87
C GLU A 173 30.43 -17.20 -10.11
N LYS A 174 30.62 -16.08 -10.84
CA LYS A 174 31.86 -15.29 -10.78
C LYS A 174 31.70 -14.17 -9.77
N GLN A 175 32.54 -14.22 -8.73
CA GLN A 175 32.75 -13.13 -7.79
C GLN A 175 33.21 -11.86 -8.52
N VAL A 176 32.56 -10.72 -8.23
CA VAL A 176 33.13 -9.40 -8.54
C VAL A 176 32.98 -8.49 -7.32
N SER A 177 34.11 -7.85 -7.00
CA SER A 177 34.45 -7.10 -5.79
C SER A 177 33.56 -5.89 -5.52
N ALA A 178 33.37 -5.63 -4.22
CA ALA A 178 32.84 -4.40 -3.69
C ALA A 178 33.79 -3.22 -3.96
N GLN A 179 33.25 -2.11 -4.47
CA GLN A 179 33.76 -0.78 -4.15
C GLN A 179 32.82 0.38 -4.55
N HIS A 180 32.80 1.36 -3.67
CA HIS A 180 32.49 2.78 -3.86
C HIS A 180 31.11 3.37 -3.52
N ALA A 181 31.22 4.29 -2.55
CA ALA A 181 30.56 5.60 -2.44
C ALA A 181 29.20 5.68 -1.74
N ARG A 182 29.30 5.78 -0.41
CA ARG A 182 28.33 6.47 0.47
C ARG A 182 28.09 7.89 -0.03
N ARG A 183 26.84 8.25 -0.34
CA ARG A 183 26.35 9.63 -0.31
C ARG A 183 25.10 9.68 0.55
N ARG A 184 25.21 10.34 1.72
CA ARG A 184 24.08 10.67 2.60
C ARG A 184 23.16 11.64 1.87
N PRO A 185 21.85 11.39 1.78
CA PRO A 185 20.90 12.44 1.47
C PRO A 185 20.86 13.43 2.64
N GLN A 186 21.00 14.71 2.33
CA GLN A 186 20.78 15.83 3.25
C GLN A 186 19.32 15.77 3.76
N GLU A 187 19.15 15.79 5.08
CA GLU A 187 17.85 15.82 5.73
C GLU A 187 17.13 17.14 5.40
N ALA A 188 16.17 17.08 4.49
CA ALA A 188 15.17 18.12 4.36
C ALA A 188 14.31 18.13 5.64
N LYS A 189 14.35 19.23 6.39
CA LYS A 189 13.50 19.49 7.55
C LYS A 189 12.02 19.62 7.11
N THR A 190 11.35 18.50 6.89
CA THR A 190 9.94 18.49 6.50
C THR A 190 9.06 18.63 7.75
N ARG A 191 8.44 19.82 7.86
CA ARG A 191 7.34 20.15 8.78
C ARG A 191 6.20 19.14 8.63
N ARG A 192 5.46 18.90 9.72
CA ARG A 192 4.43 17.86 9.94
C ARG A 192 3.71 17.41 8.65
N HIS A 193 3.91 16.16 8.26
CA HIS A 193 3.17 15.47 7.20
C HIS A 193 1.74 15.25 7.70
N LYS A 194 0.78 16.03 7.21
CA LYS A 194 -0.64 15.68 7.29
C LYS A 194 -1.07 15.43 5.85
N MET A 195 -1.21 14.16 5.47
CA MET A 195 -1.72 13.81 4.14
C MET A 195 -3.22 14.11 4.17
N PHE A 196 -3.61 15.23 3.57
CA PHE A 196 -5.01 15.65 3.51
C PHE A 196 -5.73 15.03 2.32
N HIS A 197 -6.98 14.66 2.59
CA HIS A 197 -7.96 14.11 1.68
C HIS A 197 -8.20 14.96 0.43
N LEU A 198 -8.06 14.32 -0.73
CA LEU A 198 -8.93 14.57 -1.87
C LEU A 198 -9.96 13.42 -1.88
N PHE A 199 -11.20 13.70 -2.28
CA PHE A 199 -12.36 12.79 -2.35
C PHE A 199 -13.23 12.67 -1.09
N GLY A 200 -14.01 13.73 -0.88
CA GLY A 200 -15.41 13.54 -0.50
C GLY A 200 -16.14 12.82 -1.64
N LEU A 201 -16.50 11.55 -1.43
CA LEU A 201 -17.53 10.89 -2.22
C LEU A 201 -18.85 11.67 -2.03
N LYS A 202 -19.24 12.47 -3.02
CA LYS A 202 -20.66 12.57 -3.38
C LYS A 202 -20.92 11.46 -4.38
N ARG A 203 -21.45 10.32 -3.91
CA ARG A 203 -22.20 9.44 -4.79
C ARG A 203 -23.42 10.24 -5.25
N ARG A 204 -23.64 10.26 -6.57
CA ARG A 204 -24.90 10.73 -7.16
C ARG A 204 -26.04 9.86 -6.68
#